data_AF-X0YN65-F1
#
_entry.id   AF-X0YN65-F1
#
_cell.length_a   1.000
_cell.length_b   1.000
_cell.length_c   1.000
_cell.angle_alpha   90.00
_cell.angle_beta   90.00
_cell.angle_gamma   90.00
#
_symmetry.space_group_name_H-M   'P 1'
#
loop_
_entity.id
_entity.type
_entity.pdbx_description
1 polymer ?
#
loop_
_entity_poly.entity_id
_entity_poly.type
_entity_poly.pdbx_seq_one_letter_code
_entity_poly.pdbx_strand_id
1 'polypeptide(L)'
;PIWTLHRRGDTTAFKIFGQLHDQKRILSFDPDIHTANLYFPDADGEFVDPFYGPTLELLLIHYLAQERGMIMHASGIDDGGRGMLFVGESGAGKSTFSKLWHPENGAAIFSDDRIILRKKDGEYWMYGTPWHGEARFVSPRSVKLEHIFFLQHDQNNAVRTLNRADTVVEFLKASFPPFWDSQGVAFAMAFLSDLTEAVPCEALSFKPDASIVDFVKSLAER
;
A
#
# COMPACT_ATOMS: atom_id res chain seq x y z
N PRO A 1 -23.11 3.29 0.48
CA PRO A 1 -21.68 3.02 0.70
C PRO A 1 -21.34 1.61 0.24
N ILE A 2 -20.12 1.37 -0.26
CA ILE A 2 -19.71 0.04 -0.73
C ILE A 2 -19.48 -0.97 0.40
N TRP A 3 -19.29 -0.50 1.65
CA TRP A 3 -19.28 -1.33 2.84
C TRP A 3 -19.79 -0.55 4.08
N THR A 4 -20.17 -1.28 5.14
CA THR A 4 -20.52 -0.73 6.47
C THR A 4 -19.96 -1.63 7.57
N LEU A 5 -19.54 -1.04 8.68
CA LEU A 5 -19.00 -1.75 9.85
C LEU A 5 -20.09 -2.02 10.88
N HIS A 6 -20.09 -3.21 11.46
CA HIS A 6 -20.99 -3.66 12.52
C HIS A 6 -20.17 -4.33 13.62
N ARG A 7 -20.59 -4.16 14.88
CA ARG A 7 -19.98 -4.82 16.04
C ARG A 7 -21.06 -5.49 16.88
N ARG A 8 -20.77 -6.70 17.35
CA ARG A 8 -21.64 -7.42 18.29
C ARG A 8 -20.76 -8.21 19.27
N GLY A 9 -20.73 -7.76 20.52
CA GLY A 9 -19.73 -8.24 21.47
C GLY A 9 -18.33 -7.96 20.91
N ASP A 10 -17.46 -8.96 20.95
CA ASP A 10 -16.08 -8.85 20.47
C ASP A 10 -15.96 -9.12 18.96
N THR A 11 -17.04 -9.51 18.28
CA THR A 11 -17.03 -9.77 16.84
C THR A 11 -17.18 -8.48 16.04
N THR A 12 -16.27 -8.27 15.10
CA THR A 12 -16.34 -7.21 14.09
C THR A 12 -16.78 -7.81 12.75
N ALA A 13 -17.73 -7.15 12.07
CA ALA A 13 -18.20 -7.57 10.77
C ALA A 13 -18.37 -6.39 9.79
N PHE A 14 -17.92 -6.57 8.56
CA PHE A 14 -18.18 -5.69 7.43
C PHE A 14 -19.29 -6.27 6.56
N LYS A 15 -20.35 -5.49 6.33
CA LYS A 15 -21.30 -5.77 5.25
C LYS A 15 -20.80 -5.04 4.01
N ILE A 16 -20.48 -5.78 2.96
CA ILE A 16 -19.94 -5.26 1.69
C ILE A 16 -21.02 -5.41 0.61
N PHE A 17 -21.17 -4.37 -0.21
CA PHE A 17 -22.19 -4.25 -1.25
C PHE A 17 -23.61 -4.53 -0.74
N GLY A 18 -23.95 -4.03 0.45
CA GLY A 18 -25.22 -4.35 1.13
C GLY A 18 -26.52 -3.97 0.38
N GLN A 19 -26.42 -3.22 -0.72
CA GLN A 19 -27.54 -2.82 -1.59
C GLN A 19 -27.54 -3.56 -2.95
N LEU A 20 -26.52 -4.36 -3.25
CA LEU A 20 -26.38 -5.12 -4.50
C LEU A 20 -26.59 -6.60 -4.16
N HIS A 21 -27.73 -7.15 -4.56
CA HIS A 21 -28.22 -8.46 -4.10
C HIS A 21 -27.21 -9.59 -4.39
N ASP A 22 -26.78 -9.68 -5.65
CA ASP A 22 -25.83 -10.64 -6.20
C ASP A 22 -24.38 -10.47 -5.72
N GLN A 23 -24.02 -9.27 -5.26
CA GLN A 23 -22.65 -8.97 -4.80
C GLN A 23 -22.51 -8.90 -3.28
N LYS A 24 -23.62 -9.03 -2.56
CA LYS A 24 -23.69 -8.88 -1.11
C LYS A 24 -22.85 -9.93 -0.42
N ARG A 25 -22.03 -9.47 0.52
CA ARG A 25 -21.18 -10.36 1.34
C ARG A 25 -20.95 -9.78 2.72
N ILE A 26 -20.68 -10.66 3.67
CA ILE A 26 -20.39 -10.30 5.06
C ILE A 26 -19.02 -10.88 5.41
N LEU A 27 -18.05 -10.01 5.68
CA LEU A 27 -16.74 -10.40 6.17
C LEU A 27 -16.72 -10.19 7.69
N SER A 28 -16.38 -11.21 8.45
CA SER A 28 -16.29 -11.14 9.91
C SER A 28 -15.01 -11.76 10.42
N PHE A 29 -14.51 -11.28 11.54
CA PHE A 29 -13.28 -11.77 12.15
C PHE A 29 -13.49 -11.97 13.64
N ASP A 30 -12.74 -12.92 14.20
CA ASP A 30 -12.50 -12.97 15.63
C ASP A 30 -11.58 -11.81 16.06
N PRO A 31 -11.53 -11.46 17.37
CA PRO A 31 -10.80 -10.29 17.85
C PRO A 31 -9.31 -10.29 17.47
N ASP A 32 -8.68 -11.47 17.47
CA ASP A 32 -7.25 -11.65 17.19
C ASP A 32 -6.95 -11.91 15.69
N ILE A 33 -7.99 -11.92 14.86
CA ILE A 33 -7.94 -12.15 13.40
C ILE A 33 -7.17 -13.45 13.08
N HIS A 34 -7.35 -14.48 13.93
CA HIS A 34 -6.88 -15.83 13.64
C HIS A 34 -7.78 -16.49 12.60
N THR A 35 -9.08 -16.14 12.60
CA THR A 35 -10.05 -16.66 11.65
C THR A 35 -10.89 -15.52 11.07
N ALA A 36 -10.98 -15.50 9.73
CA ALA A 36 -11.90 -14.63 9.01
C ALA A 36 -12.96 -15.50 8.30
N ASN A 37 -14.24 -15.17 8.50
CA ASN A 37 -15.36 -15.82 7.82
C ASN A 37 -15.96 -14.85 6.80
N LEU A 38 -16.13 -15.32 5.57
CA LEU A 38 -16.79 -14.60 4.49
C LEU A 38 -18.09 -15.32 4.11
N TYR A 39 -19.21 -14.63 4.25
CA TYR A 39 -20.54 -15.15 3.94
C TYR A 39 -21.09 -14.50 2.67
N PHE A 40 -21.76 -15.29 1.84
CA PHE A 40 -22.47 -14.86 0.63
C PHE A 40 -23.97 -15.18 0.81
N PRO A 41 -24.77 -14.25 1.36
CA PRO A 41 -26.14 -14.55 1.78
C PRO A 41 -27.08 -14.95 0.63
N ASP A 42 -26.81 -14.45 -0.57
CA ASP A 42 -27.67 -14.54 -1.74
C ASP A 42 -26.99 -15.34 -2.87
N ALA A 43 -26.10 -16.28 -2.53
CA ALA A 43 -25.39 -17.10 -3.52
C ALA A 43 -26.29 -18.24 -4.04
N ASP A 44 -26.78 -18.12 -5.27
CA ASP A 44 -27.68 -19.08 -5.92
C ASP A 44 -26.94 -20.30 -6.55
N GLY A 45 -25.80 -20.70 -5.97
CA GLY A 45 -24.99 -21.82 -6.46
C GLY A 45 -24.03 -21.47 -7.61
N GLU A 46 -23.97 -20.21 -8.05
CA GLU A 46 -22.93 -19.72 -8.96
C GLU A 46 -21.60 -19.47 -8.22
N PHE A 47 -20.49 -19.53 -8.96
CA PHE A 47 -19.18 -19.18 -8.41
C PHE A 47 -19.13 -17.69 -8.08
N VAL A 48 -18.90 -17.36 -6.81
CA VAL A 48 -18.71 -15.98 -6.35
C VAL A 48 -17.23 -15.76 -6.09
N ASP A 49 -16.62 -14.77 -6.76
CA ASP A 49 -15.24 -14.37 -6.46
C ASP A 49 -15.18 -13.80 -5.03
N PRO A 50 -14.45 -14.48 -4.11
CA PRO A 50 -14.37 -14.06 -2.71
C PRO A 50 -13.60 -12.75 -2.53
N PHE A 51 -12.74 -12.38 -3.47
CA PHE A 51 -11.89 -11.20 -3.38
C PHE A 51 -12.42 -10.01 -4.17
N TYR A 52 -13.61 -10.14 -4.77
CA TYR A 52 -14.26 -9.02 -5.45
C TYR A 52 -14.54 -7.85 -4.50
N GLY A 53 -14.29 -6.63 -5.01
CA GLY A 53 -14.44 -5.39 -4.28
C GLY A 53 -13.44 -5.22 -3.13
N PRO A 54 -13.82 -4.56 -2.02
CA PRO A 54 -12.91 -4.24 -0.94
C PRO A 54 -12.69 -5.43 0.03
N THR A 55 -13.08 -6.65 -0.32
CA THR A 55 -13.07 -7.78 0.63
C THR A 55 -11.67 -8.10 1.12
N LEU A 56 -10.74 -8.33 0.19
CA LEU A 56 -9.33 -8.60 0.52
C LEU A 56 -8.66 -7.37 1.16
N GLU A 57 -9.03 -6.17 0.71
CA GLU A 57 -8.51 -4.91 1.26
C GLU A 57 -8.88 -4.77 2.74
N LEU A 58 -10.16 -4.90 3.09
CA LEU A 58 -10.64 -4.77 4.47
C LEU A 58 -10.05 -5.83 5.38
N LEU A 59 -9.91 -7.07 4.88
CA LEU A 59 -9.21 -8.13 5.60
C LEU A 59 -7.76 -7.75 5.89
N LEU A 60 -7.01 -7.31 4.88
CA LEU A 60 -5.60 -6.97 5.04
C LEU A 60 -5.39 -5.72 5.89
N ILE A 61 -6.21 -4.67 5.74
CA ILE A 61 -6.16 -3.48 6.61
C ILE A 61 -6.30 -3.90 8.07
N HIS A 62 -7.28 -4.75 8.37
CA HIS A 62 -7.52 -5.17 9.74
C HIS A 62 -6.41 -6.08 10.27
N TYR A 63 -5.99 -7.07 9.47
CA TYR A 63 -4.91 -8.00 9.82
C TYR A 63 -3.57 -7.28 10.05
N LEU A 64 -3.23 -6.31 9.20
CA LEU A 64 -1.98 -5.56 9.26
C LEU A 64 -1.94 -4.61 10.46
N ALA A 65 -3.09 -4.01 10.81
CA ALA A 65 -3.20 -3.06 11.91
C ALA A 65 -2.94 -3.67 13.31
N GLN A 66 -2.95 -5.00 13.45
CA GLN A 66 -2.53 -5.68 14.68
C GLN A 66 -1.00 -5.83 14.75
N GLU A 67 -0.29 -4.71 14.61
CA GLU A 67 1.17 -4.64 14.73
C GLU A 67 1.96 -5.41 13.66
N ARG A 68 1.34 -5.74 12.52
CA ARG A 68 1.98 -6.57 11.46
C ARG A 68 2.50 -5.76 10.28
N GLY A 69 2.00 -4.55 10.07
CA GLY A 69 2.43 -3.66 8.99
C GLY A 69 1.35 -2.71 8.50
N MET A 70 1.51 -2.15 7.30
CA MET A 70 0.55 -1.21 6.73
C MET A 70 0.44 -1.39 5.22
N ILE A 71 -0.77 -1.20 4.67
CA ILE A 71 -0.98 -1.10 3.23
C ILE A 71 -0.91 0.37 2.80
N MET A 72 -0.19 0.60 1.71
CA MET A 72 0.13 1.93 1.18
C MET A 72 -0.28 2.02 -0.28
N HIS A 73 -0.87 3.15 -0.67
CA HIS A 73 -1.11 3.52 -2.06
C HIS A 73 0.19 4.09 -2.66
N ALA A 74 0.99 3.21 -3.25
CA ALA A 74 2.34 3.50 -3.69
C ALA A 74 2.77 2.53 -4.80
N SER A 75 3.84 2.90 -5.50
CA SER A 75 4.56 1.98 -6.38
C SER A 75 5.83 1.48 -5.71
N GLY A 76 6.10 0.18 -5.80
CA GLY A 76 7.31 -0.44 -5.26
C GLY A 76 8.22 -0.93 -6.36
N ILE A 77 9.50 -0.54 -6.33
CA ILE A 77 10.50 -0.94 -7.33
C ILE A 77 11.71 -1.56 -6.63
N ASP A 78 12.14 -2.71 -7.13
CA ASP A 78 13.37 -3.40 -6.75
C ASP A 78 14.42 -3.19 -7.85
N ASP A 79 15.50 -2.46 -7.52
CA ASP A 79 16.65 -2.27 -8.40
C ASP A 79 17.88 -2.94 -7.79
N GLY A 80 18.15 -4.18 -8.21
CA GLY A 80 19.31 -4.95 -7.75
C GLY A 80 19.26 -5.33 -6.27
N GLY A 81 18.08 -5.59 -5.71
CA GLY A 81 17.88 -5.91 -4.29
C GLY A 81 17.66 -4.70 -3.39
N ARG A 82 17.65 -3.48 -3.97
CA ARG A 82 17.37 -2.23 -3.26
C ARG A 82 15.93 -1.83 -3.49
N GLY A 83 15.12 -1.90 -2.45
CA GLY A 83 13.72 -1.53 -2.52
C GLY A 83 13.51 -0.02 -2.42
N MET A 84 12.80 0.54 -3.39
CA MET A 84 12.39 1.94 -3.40
C MET A 84 10.87 2.04 -3.45
N LEU A 85 10.31 2.83 -2.54
CA LEU A 85 8.88 3.10 -2.48
C LEU A 85 8.59 4.49 -3.04
N PHE A 86 7.69 4.57 -4.02
CA PHE A 86 7.23 5.81 -4.63
C PHE A 86 5.80 6.10 -4.21
N VAL A 87 5.66 7.02 -3.27
CA VAL A 87 4.39 7.43 -2.67
C VAL A 87 3.84 8.63 -3.43
N GLY A 88 2.53 8.65 -3.66
CA GLY A 88 1.87 9.80 -4.25
C GLY A 88 0.37 9.61 -4.34
N GLU A 89 -0.38 10.71 -4.36
CA GLU A 89 -1.82 10.68 -4.55
C GLU A 89 -2.21 10.08 -5.91
N SER A 90 -3.51 9.80 -6.10
CA SER A 90 -4.00 9.43 -7.42
C SER A 90 -3.70 10.56 -8.42
N GLY A 91 -3.13 10.23 -9.58
CA GLY A 91 -2.70 11.22 -10.56
C GLY A 91 -1.31 11.82 -10.34
N ALA A 92 -0.60 11.49 -9.25
CA ALA A 92 0.79 11.93 -9.01
C ALA A 92 1.83 11.32 -9.98
N GLY A 93 1.40 10.49 -10.94
CA GLY A 93 2.26 9.94 -11.98
C GLY A 93 2.96 8.62 -11.64
N LYS A 94 2.56 7.91 -10.58
CA LYS A 94 3.10 6.58 -10.21
C LYS A 94 3.12 5.58 -11.37
N SER A 95 2.04 5.49 -12.13
CA SER A 95 1.95 4.59 -13.31
C SER A 95 2.92 5.01 -14.41
N THR A 96 3.04 6.31 -14.67
CA THR A 96 4.01 6.87 -15.64
C THR A 96 5.43 6.58 -15.19
N PHE A 97 5.74 6.82 -13.92
CA PHE A 97 7.04 6.55 -13.31
C PHE A 97 7.39 5.07 -13.41
N SER A 98 6.48 4.18 -13.01
CA SER A 98 6.70 2.72 -13.05
C SER A 98 6.94 2.22 -14.46
N LYS A 99 6.27 2.77 -15.48
CA LYS A 99 6.50 2.40 -16.89
C LYS A 99 7.92 2.75 -17.39
N LEU A 100 8.56 3.77 -16.82
CA LEU A 100 9.93 4.14 -17.16
C LEU A 100 10.96 3.14 -16.59
N TRP A 101 10.61 2.45 -15.50
CA TRP A 101 11.43 1.43 -14.85
C TRP A 101 11.27 0.03 -15.47
N HIS A 102 11.24 -0.04 -16.81
CA HIS A 102 10.97 -1.26 -17.57
C HIS A 102 11.88 -2.44 -17.15
N PRO A 103 11.37 -3.70 -17.10
CA PRO A 103 12.16 -4.86 -16.69
C PRO A 103 13.43 -5.12 -17.50
N GLU A 104 13.47 -4.63 -18.75
CA GLU A 104 14.67 -4.71 -19.60
C GLU A 104 15.87 -3.92 -19.03
N ASN A 105 15.61 -2.98 -18.10
CA ASN A 105 16.65 -2.25 -17.37
C ASN A 105 17.05 -2.94 -16.05
N GLY A 106 16.63 -4.20 -15.84
CA GLY A 106 16.97 -5.02 -14.67
C GLY A 106 16.15 -4.75 -13.41
N ALA A 107 15.20 -3.81 -13.46
CA ALA A 107 14.34 -3.46 -12.34
C ALA A 107 13.07 -4.31 -12.29
N ALA A 108 12.61 -4.62 -11.08
CA ALA A 108 11.37 -5.34 -10.84
C ALA A 108 10.32 -4.45 -10.18
N ILE A 109 9.13 -4.36 -10.77
CA ILE A 109 8.02 -3.57 -10.22
C ILE A 109 7.10 -4.51 -9.44
N PHE A 110 6.86 -4.18 -8.17
CA PHE A 110 6.13 -5.03 -7.22
C PHE A 110 4.62 -4.81 -7.27
N SER A 111 4.22 -3.54 -7.40
CA SER A 111 2.86 -3.07 -7.68
C SER A 111 2.96 -1.59 -8.05
N ASP A 112 2.04 -1.09 -8.87
CA ASP A 112 1.88 0.34 -9.17
C ASP A 112 0.67 0.98 -8.46
N ASP A 113 0.00 0.25 -7.57
CA ASP A 113 -1.15 0.73 -6.79
C ASP A 113 -0.97 0.47 -5.29
N ARG A 114 -0.84 -0.79 -4.85
CA ARG A 114 -0.79 -1.12 -3.43
C ARG A 114 0.43 -1.93 -3.07
N ILE A 115 1.13 -1.46 -2.05
CA ILE A 115 2.28 -2.13 -1.46
C ILE A 115 2.00 -2.36 0.02
N ILE A 116 2.42 -3.50 0.55
CA ILE A 116 2.42 -3.76 1.98
C ILE A 116 3.81 -3.46 2.52
N LEU A 117 3.89 -2.66 3.59
CA LEU A 117 5.09 -2.42 4.36
C LEU A 117 5.04 -3.18 5.67
N ARG A 118 6.13 -3.84 6.06
CA ARG A 118 6.24 -4.53 7.35
C ARG A 118 7.62 -4.29 7.95
N LYS A 119 7.68 -4.31 9.28
CA LYS A 119 8.94 -4.34 10.03
C LYS A 119 9.24 -5.80 10.40
N LYS A 120 10.42 -6.31 10.05
CA LYS A 120 10.87 -7.66 10.35
C LYS A 120 12.34 -7.61 10.75
N ASP A 121 12.67 -8.22 11.88
CA ASP A 121 14.05 -8.31 12.41
C ASP A 121 14.74 -6.93 12.51
N GLY A 122 13.97 -5.88 12.83
CA GLY A 122 14.45 -4.50 12.95
C GLY A 122 14.49 -3.71 11.62
N GLU A 123 14.29 -4.36 10.49
CA GLU A 123 14.35 -3.75 9.16
C GLU A 123 12.96 -3.61 8.53
N TYR A 124 12.81 -2.64 7.61
CA TYR A 124 11.58 -2.45 6.85
C TYR A 124 11.64 -3.18 5.51
N TRP A 125 10.54 -3.83 5.18
CA TRP A 125 10.37 -4.62 3.97
C TRP A 125 9.12 -4.19 3.25
N MET A 126 9.18 -4.19 1.91
CA MET A 126 8.02 -3.99 1.06
C MET A 126 7.65 -5.29 0.34
N TYR A 127 6.35 -5.52 0.20
CA TYR A 127 5.76 -6.70 -0.39
C TYR A 127 4.80 -6.29 -1.50
N GLY A 128 4.97 -6.89 -2.67
CA GLY A 128 3.99 -6.73 -3.74
C GLY A 128 2.64 -7.35 -3.35
N THR A 129 1.59 -6.92 -4.04
CA THR A 129 0.21 -7.30 -3.74
C THR A 129 -0.51 -7.71 -5.02
N PRO A 130 -1.67 -8.38 -4.95
CA PRO A 130 -2.43 -8.73 -6.15
C PRO A 130 -3.14 -7.51 -6.79
N TRP A 131 -3.05 -6.32 -6.18
CA TRP A 131 -3.60 -5.10 -6.75
C TRP A 131 -2.59 -4.42 -7.66
N HIS A 132 -3.08 -3.88 -8.77
CA HIS A 132 -2.30 -3.12 -9.71
C HIS A 132 -3.09 -1.89 -10.19
N GLY A 133 -2.35 -0.88 -10.59
CA GLY A 133 -2.88 0.30 -11.24
C GLY A 133 -3.01 0.10 -12.75
N GLU A 134 -2.90 1.19 -13.49
CA GLU A 134 -3.01 1.19 -14.95
C GLU A 134 -1.87 0.43 -15.64
N ALA A 135 -0.70 0.36 -15.02
CA ALA A 135 0.46 -0.31 -15.61
C ALA A 135 0.41 -1.84 -15.43
N ARG A 136 -0.53 -2.36 -14.61
CA ARG A 136 -0.80 -3.79 -14.42
C ARG A 136 0.39 -4.60 -13.90
N PHE A 137 1.25 -3.98 -13.09
CA PHE A 137 2.36 -4.68 -12.46
C PHE A 137 1.94 -5.31 -11.14
N VAL A 138 2.27 -6.60 -10.96
CA VAL A 138 2.10 -7.33 -9.70
C VAL A 138 3.28 -8.26 -9.47
N SER A 139 3.69 -8.43 -8.22
CA SER A 139 4.70 -9.41 -7.83
C SER A 139 4.38 -10.01 -6.47
N PRO A 140 4.59 -11.32 -6.26
CA PRO A 140 4.50 -11.93 -4.93
C PRO A 140 5.78 -11.74 -4.10
N ARG A 141 6.79 -11.05 -4.65
CA ARG A 141 8.10 -10.91 -4.03
C ARG A 141 8.11 -9.86 -2.94
N SER A 142 9.18 -9.92 -2.14
CA SER A 142 9.52 -8.93 -1.13
C SER A 142 10.95 -8.46 -1.30
N VAL A 143 11.24 -7.23 -0.89
CA VAL A 143 12.58 -6.65 -0.88
C VAL A 143 12.71 -5.72 0.30
N LYS A 144 13.93 -5.58 0.83
CA LYS A 144 14.22 -4.62 1.89
C LYS A 144 13.98 -3.20 1.35
N LEU A 145 13.31 -2.37 2.14
CA LEU A 145 13.04 -0.98 1.82
C LEU A 145 14.24 -0.13 2.21
N GLU A 146 14.90 0.46 1.21
CA GLU A 146 16.10 1.28 1.36
C GLU A 146 15.80 2.77 1.21
N HIS A 147 14.79 3.15 0.41
CA HIS A 147 14.45 4.58 0.19
C HIS A 147 12.97 4.81 -0.08
N ILE A 148 12.46 5.97 0.35
CA ILE A 148 11.09 6.42 0.09
C ILE A 148 11.11 7.77 -0.62
N PHE A 149 10.40 7.86 -1.73
CA PHE A 149 10.21 9.08 -2.51
C PHE A 149 8.74 9.48 -2.56
N PHE A 150 8.46 10.75 -2.28
CA PHE A 150 7.14 11.36 -2.45
C PHE A 150 7.08 12.11 -3.78
N LEU A 151 6.29 11.60 -4.73
CA LEU A 151 6.26 12.10 -6.10
C LEU A 151 5.60 13.48 -6.19
N GLN A 152 6.26 14.39 -6.91
CA GLN A 152 5.75 15.70 -7.28
C GLN A 152 5.95 15.93 -8.78
N HIS A 153 4.93 16.47 -9.46
CA HIS A 153 5.04 16.82 -10.87
C HIS A 153 5.92 18.06 -11.05
N ASP A 154 6.90 17.99 -11.94
CA ASP A 154 7.78 19.11 -12.27
C ASP A 154 8.33 18.98 -13.71
N GLN A 155 9.02 20.00 -14.19
CA GLN A 155 9.77 19.98 -15.44
C GLN A 155 11.23 19.55 -15.25
N ASN A 156 11.71 19.45 -14.00
CA ASN A 156 13.07 19.07 -13.67
C ASN A 156 13.11 17.97 -12.60
N ASN A 157 14.14 17.13 -12.66
CA ASN A 157 14.40 16.12 -11.64
C ASN A 157 15.12 16.77 -10.45
N ALA A 158 14.54 16.67 -9.26
CA ALA A 158 15.13 17.20 -8.04
C ALA A 158 14.65 16.41 -6.82
N VAL A 159 15.51 16.34 -5.80
CA VAL A 159 15.12 15.88 -4.47
C VAL A 159 15.20 17.00 -3.46
N ARG A 160 14.26 17.00 -2.52
CA ARG A 160 14.31 17.85 -1.34
C ARG A 160 13.98 17.04 -0.09
N THR A 161 14.66 17.34 0.99
CA THR A 161 14.34 16.76 2.30
C THR A 161 12.97 17.25 2.75
N LEU A 162 12.19 16.34 3.31
CA LEU A 162 10.96 16.65 4.03
C LEU A 162 11.25 16.67 5.52
N ASN A 163 10.60 17.58 6.26
CA ASN A 163 10.60 17.44 7.71
C ASN A 163 9.72 16.25 8.09
N ARG A 164 9.99 15.64 9.26
CA ARG A 164 9.33 14.41 9.67
C ARG A 164 7.81 14.52 9.74
N ALA A 165 7.29 15.65 10.22
CA ALA A 165 5.85 15.85 10.34
C ALA A 165 5.17 15.86 8.97
N ASP A 166 5.75 16.56 8.00
CA ASP A 166 5.27 16.58 6.62
C ASP A 166 5.35 15.18 5.99
N THR A 167 6.43 14.44 6.23
CA THR A 167 6.57 13.05 5.73
C THR A 167 5.46 12.14 6.24
N VAL A 168 5.15 12.20 7.55
CA VAL A 168 4.06 11.42 8.14
C VAL A 168 2.72 11.82 7.54
N VAL A 169 2.48 13.12 7.31
CA VAL A 169 1.25 13.62 6.67
C VAL A 169 1.13 13.09 5.24
N GLU A 170 2.20 13.14 4.44
CA GLU A 170 2.18 12.62 3.07
C GLU A 170 1.93 11.10 3.04
N PHE A 171 2.49 10.36 4.00
CA PHE A 171 2.18 8.95 4.15
C PHE A 171 0.72 8.71 4.51
N LEU A 172 0.17 9.46 5.46
CA LEU A 172 -1.22 9.31 5.88
C LEU A 172 -2.20 9.47 4.71
N LYS A 173 -1.97 10.47 3.84
CA LYS A 173 -2.77 10.69 2.61
C LYS A 173 -2.75 9.49 1.66
N ALA A 174 -1.66 8.75 1.64
CA ALA A 174 -1.43 7.60 0.77
C ALA A 174 -1.58 6.26 1.52
N SER A 175 -2.30 6.23 2.64
CA SER A 175 -2.41 5.05 3.48
C SER A 175 -3.87 4.70 3.79
N PHE A 176 -4.10 3.49 4.32
CA PHE A 176 -5.46 3.00 4.63
C PHE A 176 -5.59 2.62 6.11
N PRO A 177 -5.46 3.57 7.05
CA PRO A 177 -5.58 3.26 8.48
C PRO A 177 -7.04 2.86 8.80
N PRO A 178 -7.26 1.91 9.72
CA PRO A 178 -8.59 1.50 10.12
C PRO A 178 -9.21 2.55 11.05
N PHE A 179 -9.74 3.65 10.51
CA PHE A 179 -10.27 4.78 11.31
C PHE A 179 -11.37 4.41 12.32
N TRP A 180 -11.97 3.22 12.18
CA TRP A 180 -12.94 2.68 13.12
C TRP A 180 -12.31 2.01 14.35
N ASP A 181 -11.01 1.71 14.32
CA ASP A 181 -10.26 1.03 15.37
C ASP A 181 -9.15 1.96 15.90
N SER A 182 -9.35 2.44 17.12
CA SER A 182 -8.40 3.33 17.79
C SER A 182 -7.02 2.69 17.99
N GLN A 183 -6.94 1.38 18.22
CA GLN A 183 -5.64 0.71 18.42
C GLN A 183 -4.91 0.60 17.08
N GLY A 184 -5.61 0.16 16.03
CA GLY A 184 -5.06 0.13 14.68
C GLY A 184 -4.61 1.51 14.16
N VAL A 185 -5.34 2.58 14.49
CA VAL A 185 -4.91 3.96 14.19
C VAL A 185 -3.66 4.34 14.97
N ALA A 186 -3.61 4.05 16.28
CA ALA A 186 -2.44 4.34 17.11
C ALA A 186 -1.19 3.60 16.59
N PHE A 187 -1.34 2.34 16.23
CA PHE A 187 -0.28 1.55 15.61
C PHE A 187 0.15 2.15 14.27
N ALA A 188 -0.78 2.49 13.37
CA ALA A 188 -0.45 3.10 12.09
C ALA A 188 0.40 4.39 12.25
N MET A 189 0.02 5.26 13.20
CA MET A 189 0.77 6.48 13.49
C MET A 189 2.19 6.19 14.00
N ALA A 190 2.33 5.24 14.94
CA ALA A 190 3.63 4.83 15.47
C ALA A 190 4.50 4.18 14.38
N PHE A 191 3.91 3.30 13.57
CA PHE A 191 4.58 2.63 12.47
C PHE A 191 5.14 3.61 11.45
N LEU A 192 4.36 4.63 11.06
CA LEU A 192 4.80 5.67 10.12
C LEU A 192 5.88 6.55 10.74
N SER A 193 5.76 6.93 12.02
CA SER A 193 6.80 7.68 12.73
C SER A 193 8.13 6.91 12.69
N ASP A 194 8.14 5.65 13.16
CA ASP A 194 9.33 4.80 13.18
C ASP A 194 9.91 4.58 11.78
N LEU A 195 9.04 4.38 10.77
CA LEU A 195 9.46 4.19 9.38
C LEU A 195 10.21 5.41 8.85
N THR A 196 9.69 6.62 9.09
CA THR A 196 10.32 7.87 8.63
C THR A 196 11.61 8.22 9.37
N GLU A 197 11.85 7.61 10.53
CA GLU A 197 13.12 7.71 11.25
C GLU A 197 14.15 6.70 10.74
N ALA A 198 13.71 5.51 10.34
CA ALA A 198 14.57 4.41 9.95
C ALA A 198 14.96 4.41 8.46
N VAL A 199 14.08 4.91 7.59
CA VAL A 199 14.27 4.88 6.13
C VAL A 199 14.32 6.31 5.58
N PRO A 200 15.34 6.66 4.78
CA PRO A 200 15.42 7.95 4.09
C PRO A 200 14.15 8.29 3.31
N CYS A 201 13.65 9.51 3.52
CA CYS A 201 12.41 10.02 2.93
C CYS A 201 12.66 11.37 2.26
N GLU A 202 12.38 11.48 0.96
CA GLU A 202 12.57 12.70 0.19
C GLU A 202 11.38 12.98 -0.72
N ALA A 203 11.08 14.26 -0.96
CA ALA A 203 10.19 14.62 -2.06
C ALA A 203 10.98 14.59 -3.38
N LEU A 204 10.42 13.93 -4.38
CA LEU A 204 10.99 13.75 -5.71
C LEU A 204 10.15 14.50 -6.74
N SER A 205 10.65 15.65 -7.17
CA SER A 205 10.18 16.31 -8.38
C SER A 205 10.70 15.54 -9.59
N PHE A 206 9.85 15.24 -10.56
CA PHE A 206 10.30 14.51 -11.76
C PHE A 206 9.68 15.01 -13.05
N LYS A 207 10.51 14.99 -14.10
CA LYS A 207 10.10 15.03 -15.48
C LYS A 207 9.81 13.59 -15.96
N PRO A 208 8.68 13.33 -16.64
CA PRO A 208 8.27 11.98 -17.02
C PRO A 208 9.01 11.45 -18.27
N ASP A 209 10.33 11.42 -18.24
CA ASP A 209 11.18 10.81 -19.28
C ASP A 209 12.28 9.93 -18.66
N ALA A 210 13.06 9.23 -19.49
CA ALA A 210 14.05 8.26 -19.03
C ALA A 210 15.12 8.84 -18.08
N SER A 211 15.36 10.16 -18.10
CA SER A 211 16.38 10.79 -17.24
C SER A 211 16.09 10.64 -15.74
N ILE A 212 14.83 10.39 -15.35
CA ILE A 212 14.47 10.19 -13.95
C ILE A 212 15.03 8.89 -13.38
N VAL A 213 15.16 7.85 -14.21
CA VAL A 213 15.67 6.54 -13.76
C VAL A 213 17.14 6.68 -13.37
N ASP A 214 17.94 7.29 -14.23
CA ASP A 214 19.36 7.54 -13.98
C ASP A 214 19.56 8.47 -12.78
N PHE A 215 18.72 9.51 -12.67
CA PHE A 215 18.75 10.43 -11.53
C PHE A 215 18.53 9.69 -10.21
N VAL A 216 17.48 8.87 -10.09
CA VAL A 216 17.19 8.11 -8.87
C VAL A 216 18.27 7.08 -8.57
N LYS A 217 18.79 6.38 -9.58
CA LYS A 217 19.91 5.44 -9.40
C LYS A 217 21.14 6.14 -8.81
N SER A 218 21.45 7.34 -9.27
CA SER A 218 22.58 8.13 -8.75
C SER A 218 22.41 8.61 -7.29
N LEU A 219 21.18 8.63 -6.77
CA LEU A 219 20.90 8.96 -5.37
C LEU A 219 21.13 7.76 -4.46
N ALA A 220 20.77 6.56 -4.92
CA ALA A 220 20.93 5.30 -4.18
C ALA A 220 22.38 4.81 -4.07
N GLU A 221 23.32 5.44 -4.78
CA GLU A 221 24.76 5.17 -4.71
C GLU A 221 25.52 6.07 -3.72
N ARG A 222 24.83 7.03 -3.09
CA ARG A 222 25.39 7.97 -2.10
C ARG A 222 25.34 7.42 -0.69
#